data_AF-A0A1S2NIY1-F1
#
_entry.id   AF-A0A1S2NIY1-F1
#
_cell.length_a   1.000
_cell.length_b   1.000
_cell.length_c   1.000
_cell.angle_alpha   90.00
_cell.angle_beta   90.00
_cell.angle_gamma   90.00
#
_symmetry.space_group_name_H-M   'P 1'
#
loop_
_entity.id
_entity.type
_entity.pdbx_description
1 polymer ?
#
loop_
_entity_poly.entity_id
_entity_poly.type
_entity_poly.pdbx_seq_one_letter_code
_entity_poly.pdbx_strand_id
1 'polypeptide(L)'
;MASSNTNMNTNNTIVIVLLAIKTLVPIVVGILALRSYFKGKKIETKRCFIKWLIKDIKIRLTECDNFKLKEKFSLKIQFIVERIDDFEKQRLMGGEMFLTFVIGAFTNRKYNLIEGELDQYLEELNAIKDELPESTIEKIKKHKR
;
A
#
# COMPACT_ATOMS: atom_id res chain seq x y z
N MET A 1 -40.89 -37.21 -35.97
CA MET A 1 -40.58 -37.04 -34.52
C MET A 1 -39.12 -36.64 -34.35
N ALA A 2 -38.77 -35.35 -34.39
CA ALA A 2 -37.38 -34.88 -34.26
C ALA A 2 -37.21 -33.60 -33.39
N SER A 3 -38.30 -32.93 -33.03
CA SER A 3 -38.30 -31.64 -32.32
C SER A 3 -38.00 -31.75 -30.82
N SER A 4 -38.29 -32.89 -30.19
CA SER A 4 -38.12 -33.06 -28.73
C SER A 4 -36.64 -33.14 -28.29
N ASN A 5 -35.80 -33.82 -29.08
CA ASN A 5 -34.39 -34.07 -28.71
C ASN A 5 -33.51 -32.81 -28.83
N THR A 6 -33.77 -31.96 -29.83
CA THR A 6 -33.07 -30.68 -29.99
C THR A 6 -33.41 -29.71 -28.86
N ASN A 7 -34.67 -29.67 -28.42
CA ASN A 7 -35.11 -28.78 -27.33
C ASN A 7 -34.52 -29.17 -25.96
N MET A 8 -34.41 -30.48 -25.68
CA MET A 8 -33.73 -30.97 -24.48
C MET A 8 -32.23 -30.61 -24.47
N ASN A 9 -31.55 -30.68 -25.61
CA ASN A 9 -30.14 -30.35 -25.72
C ASN A 9 -29.86 -28.85 -25.52
N THR A 10 -30.71 -27.98 -26.09
CA THR A 10 -30.61 -26.52 -25.92
C THR A 10 -30.87 -26.10 -24.48
N ASN A 11 -31.89 -26.67 -23.82
CA ASN A 11 -32.20 -26.39 -22.42
C ASN A 11 -31.09 -26.84 -21.47
N ASN A 12 -30.52 -28.02 -21.69
CA ASN A 12 -29.36 -28.49 -20.91
C ASN A 12 -28.13 -27.60 -21.13
N THR A 13 -27.89 -27.14 -22.36
CA THR A 13 -26.79 -26.22 -22.67
C THR A 13 -26.97 -24.87 -21.96
N ILE A 14 -28.18 -24.31 -21.95
CA ILE A 14 -28.49 -23.05 -21.24
C ILE A 14 -28.26 -23.20 -19.74
N VAL A 15 -28.69 -24.32 -19.14
CA VAL A 15 -28.50 -24.60 -17.71
C VAL A 15 -27.01 -24.72 -17.36
N ILE A 16 -26.20 -25.41 -18.18
CA ILE A 16 -24.75 -25.52 -17.99
C ILE A 16 -24.07 -24.15 -18.08
N VAL A 17 -24.46 -23.31 -19.05
CA VAL A 17 -23.91 -21.95 -19.20
C VAL A 17 -24.28 -21.08 -17.99
N LEU A 18 -25.52 -21.15 -17.50
CA LEU A 18 -25.93 -20.42 -16.29
C LEU A 18 -25.20 -20.88 -15.03
N LEU A 19 -24.98 -22.19 -14.88
CA LEU A 19 -24.16 -22.76 -13.80
C LEU A 19 -22.71 -22.30 -13.90
N ALA A 20 -22.13 -22.28 -15.10
CA ALA A 20 -20.79 -21.78 -15.34
C ALA A 20 -20.66 -20.30 -15.00
N ILE A 21 -21.60 -19.44 -15.39
CA ILE A 21 -21.60 -18.02 -15.04
C ILE A 21 -21.71 -17.84 -13.51
N LYS A 22 -22.60 -18.59 -12.85
CA LYS A 22 -22.77 -18.56 -11.39
C LYS A 22 -21.51 -18.94 -10.63
N THR A 23 -20.64 -19.80 -11.17
CA THR A 23 -19.39 -20.19 -10.52
C THR A 23 -18.22 -19.28 -10.92
N LEU A 24 -18.13 -18.85 -12.18
CA LEU A 24 -17.01 -18.04 -12.67
C LEU A 24 -17.01 -16.61 -12.10
N VAL A 25 -18.17 -15.98 -12.00
CA VAL A 25 -18.30 -14.61 -11.49
C VAL A 25 -17.76 -14.47 -10.05
N PRO A 26 -18.17 -15.29 -9.07
CA PRO A 26 -17.62 -15.20 -7.71
C PRO A 26 -16.14 -15.55 -7.63
N ILE A 27 -15.63 -16.44 -8.49
CA ILE A 27 -14.18 -16.73 -8.57
C ILE A 27 -13.42 -15.49 -9.03
N VAL A 28 -13.88 -14.82 -10.10
CA VAL A 28 -13.24 -13.61 -10.63
C VAL A 28 -13.29 -12.47 -9.61
N VAL A 29 -14.44 -12.25 -8.96
CA VAL A 29 -14.59 -11.26 -7.88
C VAL A 29 -13.67 -11.59 -6.70
N GLY A 30 -13.58 -12.87 -6.31
CA GLY A 30 -12.70 -13.33 -5.25
C GLY A 30 -11.22 -13.07 -5.54
N ILE A 31 -10.76 -13.35 -6.78
CA ILE A 31 -9.38 -13.07 -7.20
C ILE A 31 -9.10 -11.57 -7.18
N LEU A 32 -10.03 -10.74 -7.65
CA LEU A 32 -9.89 -9.27 -7.62
C LEU A 32 -9.82 -8.75 -6.19
N ALA A 33 -10.69 -9.22 -5.31
CA ALA A 33 -10.69 -8.85 -3.88
C ALA A 33 -9.36 -9.24 -3.21
N LEU A 34 -8.88 -10.47 -3.47
CA LEU A 34 -7.62 -10.97 -2.93
C LEU A 34 -6.43 -10.14 -3.42
N ARG A 35 -6.40 -9.78 -4.71
CA ARG A 35 -5.34 -8.95 -5.29
C ARG A 35 -5.33 -7.54 -4.69
N SER A 36 -6.50 -6.93 -4.52
CA SER A 36 -6.63 -5.62 -3.87
C SER A 36 -6.20 -5.66 -2.40
N TYR A 37 -6.55 -6.73 -1.68
CA TYR A 37 -6.13 -6.95 -0.31
C TYR A 37 -4.60 -7.02 -0.17
N PHE A 38 -3.92 -7.84 -1.00
CA PHE A 38 -2.46 -7.93 -0.97
C PHE A 38 -1.77 -6.61 -1.33
N LYS A 39 -2.31 -5.84 -2.28
CA LYS A 39 -1.81 -4.49 -2.61
C LYS A 39 -1.94 -3.52 -1.44
N GLY A 40 -3.10 -3.52 -0.78
CA GLY A 40 -3.31 -2.73 0.43
C GLY A 40 -2.30 -3.06 1.53
N LYS A 41 -2.06 -4.36 1.77
CA LYS A 41 -1.10 -4.84 2.78
C LYS A 41 0.34 -4.43 2.46
N LYS A 42 0.74 -4.43 1.18
CA LYS A 42 2.08 -3.98 0.75
C LYS A 42 2.30 -2.50 1.05
N ILE A 43 1.32 -1.66 0.74
CA ILE A 43 1.35 -0.21 1.06
C ILE A 43 1.44 0.01 2.56
N GLU A 44 0.65 -0.70 3.36
CA GLU A 44 0.67 -0.59 4.81
C GLU A 44 2.04 -0.96 5.40
N THR A 45 2.67 -2.01 4.87
CA THR A 45 4.01 -2.43 5.28
C THR A 45 5.05 -1.35 4.95
N LYS A 46 5.01 -0.78 3.73
CA LYS A 46 5.91 0.34 3.34
C LYS A 46 5.70 1.56 4.24
N ARG A 47 4.44 1.93 4.54
CA ARG A 47 4.12 3.04 5.45
C ARG A 47 4.68 2.81 6.86
N CYS A 48 4.55 1.60 7.41
CA CYS A 48 5.14 1.24 8.70
C CYS A 48 6.67 1.42 8.68
N PHE A 49 7.33 0.98 7.60
CA PHE A 49 8.77 1.12 7.46
C PHE A 49 9.21 2.59 7.36
N ILE A 50 8.47 3.42 6.62
CA ILE A 50 8.74 4.86 6.56
C ILE A 50 8.56 5.52 7.94
N LYS A 51 7.46 5.22 8.66
CA LYS A 51 7.26 5.75 10.03
C LYS A 51 8.41 5.37 10.95
N TRP A 52 8.93 4.15 10.81
CA TRP A 52 10.10 3.69 11.56
C TRP A 52 11.37 4.45 11.17
N LEU A 53 11.65 4.63 9.87
CA LEU A 53 12.79 5.41 9.38
C LEU A 53 12.74 6.87 9.83
N ILE A 54 11.57 7.50 9.76
CA ILE A 54 11.37 8.88 10.25
C ILE A 54 11.72 8.97 11.74
N LYS A 55 11.33 7.98 12.54
CA LYS A 55 11.68 7.93 13.96
C LYS A 55 13.19 7.82 14.16
N ASP A 56 13.87 6.99 13.38
CA ASP A 56 15.33 6.85 13.42
C ASP A 56 16.05 8.15 13.03
N ILE A 57 15.61 8.79 11.94
CA ILE A 57 16.18 10.05 11.45
C ILE A 57 15.94 11.19 12.45
N LYS A 58 14.77 11.25 13.10
CA LYS A 58 14.52 12.23 14.17
C LYS A 58 15.52 12.10 15.32
N ILE A 59 15.90 10.88 15.70
CA ILE A 59 16.92 10.63 16.73
C ILE A 59 18.29 11.13 16.25
N ARG A 60 18.68 10.82 15.00
CA ARG A 60 19.94 11.33 14.42
C ARG A 60 19.97 12.86 14.32
N LEU A 61 18.83 13.49 13.99
CA LEU A 61 18.69 14.94 13.93
C LEU A 61 18.78 15.61 15.31
N THR A 62 18.33 14.94 16.37
CA THR A 62 18.50 15.47 17.73
C THR A 62 19.95 15.49 18.16
N GLU A 63 20.76 14.55 17.66
CA GLU A 63 22.20 14.43 17.94
C GLU A 63 23.10 15.21 16.95
N CYS A 64 22.51 15.84 15.93
CA CYS A 64 23.25 16.61 14.94
C CYS A 64 23.44 18.07 15.39
N ASP A 65 24.70 18.50 15.49
CA ASP A 65 25.08 19.87 15.90
C ASP A 65 24.94 20.90 14.77
N ASN A 66 24.75 20.46 13.52
CA ASN A 66 24.64 21.37 12.37
C ASN A 66 23.20 21.90 12.20
N PHE A 67 22.96 23.11 12.72
CA PHE A 67 21.65 23.76 12.72
C PHE A 67 21.01 23.92 11.32
N LYS A 68 21.78 24.34 10.30
CA LYS A 68 21.25 24.51 8.93
C LYS A 68 20.80 23.18 8.32
N LEU A 69 21.57 22.12 8.56
CA LEU A 69 21.25 20.76 8.10
C LEU A 69 20.02 20.22 8.82
N LYS A 70 19.92 20.48 10.12
CA LYS A 70 18.78 20.10 10.96
C LYS A 70 17.48 20.74 10.50
N GLU A 71 17.47 22.05 10.23
CA GLU A 71 16.29 22.77 9.76
C GLU A 71 15.84 22.29 8.37
N LYS A 72 16.79 22.14 7.43
CA LYS A 72 16.51 21.64 6.07
C LYS A 72 15.85 20.25 6.09
N PHE A 73 16.37 19.33 6.90
CA PHE A 73 15.81 17.99 6.99
C PHE A 73 14.54 17.92 7.84
N SER A 74 14.41 18.73 8.88
CA SER A 74 13.19 18.80 9.69
C SER A 74 11.98 19.20 8.84
N LEU A 75 12.12 20.21 7.98
CA LEU A 75 11.04 20.64 7.06
C LEU A 75 10.67 19.52 6.08
N LYS A 76 11.65 18.86 5.47
CA LYS A 76 11.41 17.74 4.55
C LYS A 76 10.70 16.57 5.23
N ILE A 77 11.14 16.19 6.42
CA ILE A 77 10.52 15.10 7.18
C ILE A 77 9.10 15.47 7.60
N GLN A 78 8.87 16.71 8.04
CA GLN A 78 7.53 17.18 8.40
C GLN A 78 6.56 17.07 7.22
N PHE A 79 6.99 17.49 6.02
CA PHE A 79 6.21 17.34 4.80
C PHE A 79 5.87 15.86 4.50
N ILE A 80 6.85 14.96 4.61
CA ILE A 80 6.63 13.50 4.38
C ILE A 80 5.67 12.92 5.42
N VAL A 81 5.80 13.29 6.69
CA VAL A 81 4.88 12.85 7.76
C VAL A 81 3.44 13.27 7.45
N GLU A 82 3.24 14.54 7.09
CA GLU A 82 1.92 15.09 6.80
C GLU A 82 1.25 14.35 5.64
N ARG A 83 2.00 14.05 4.57
CA ARG A 83 1.51 13.25 3.43
C ARG A 83 1.14 11.82 3.84
N ILE A 84 1.92 11.19 4.70
CA ILE A 84 1.64 9.84 5.19
C ILE A 84 0.41 9.79 6.08
N ASP A 85 0.21 10.80 6.92
CA ASP A 85 -0.96 10.90 7.78
C ASP A 85 -2.22 11.25 6.96
N ASP A 86 -2.09 12.05 5.90
CA ASP A 86 -3.19 12.32 4.96
C ASP A 86 -3.65 11.04 4.24
N PHE A 87 -2.72 10.17 3.83
CA PHE A 87 -3.07 8.83 3.32
C PHE A 87 -3.83 7.98 4.35
N GLU A 88 -3.54 8.14 5.64
CA GLU A 88 -4.25 7.44 6.71
C GLU A 88 -5.69 7.92 6.83
N LYS A 89 -5.88 9.25 6.81
CA LYS A 89 -7.20 9.88 6.88
C LYS A 89 -8.05 9.49 5.66
N GLN A 90 -7.47 9.52 4.46
CA GLN A 90 -8.14 9.09 3.25
C GLN A 90 -8.53 7.60 3.29
N ARG A 91 -7.69 6.73 3.90
CA ARG A 91 -8.03 5.32 4.10
C ARG A 91 -9.15 5.13 5.13
N LEU A 92 -9.09 5.84 6.26
CA LEU A 92 -10.07 5.73 7.36
C LEU A 92 -11.44 6.26 6.94
N MET A 93 -11.52 7.38 6.21
CA MET A 93 -12.76 7.86 5.60
C MET A 93 -13.27 6.91 4.50
N GLY A 94 -12.36 6.17 3.84
CA GLY A 94 -12.71 5.08 2.93
C GLY A 94 -13.12 3.77 3.61
N GLY A 95 -12.95 3.66 4.93
CA GLY A 95 -13.25 2.46 5.73
C GLY A 95 -14.74 2.14 5.83
N GLU A 96 -15.60 3.15 5.73
CA GLU A 96 -17.06 2.95 5.59
C GLU A 96 -17.46 2.45 4.18
N MET A 97 -16.57 2.60 3.19
CA MET A 97 -16.75 2.16 1.80
C MET A 97 -15.88 0.94 1.44
N PHE A 98 -15.55 0.08 2.41
CA PHE A 98 -14.81 -1.16 2.16
C PHE A 98 -15.52 -2.07 1.15
N LEU A 99 -16.87 -2.02 1.07
CA LEU A 99 -17.68 -2.71 0.07
C LEU A 99 -17.54 -2.12 -1.34
N THR A 100 -17.43 -0.79 -1.47
CA THR A 100 -17.17 -0.10 -2.75
C THR A 100 -15.75 -0.36 -3.27
N PHE A 101 -14.84 -0.71 -2.36
CA PHE A 101 -13.46 -1.05 -2.62
C PHE A 101 -13.27 -2.42 -3.28
N VAL A 102 -14.17 -3.37 -2.99
CA VAL A 102 -14.17 -4.71 -3.60
C VAL A 102 -14.66 -4.68 -5.06
N ILE A 103 -15.44 -3.65 -5.46
CA ILE A 103 -16.14 -3.66 -6.76
C ILE A 103 -15.61 -2.64 -7.80
N GLY A 104 -14.83 -1.58 -7.50
CA GLY A 104 -14.23 -0.86 -8.65
C GLY A 104 -13.49 0.47 -8.53
N ALA A 105 -13.36 1.14 -7.39
CA ALA A 105 -13.04 2.59 -7.43
C ALA A 105 -11.61 3.03 -7.05
N PHE A 106 -10.75 2.17 -6.49
CA PHE A 106 -9.31 2.46 -6.49
C PHE A 106 -8.70 1.79 -7.71
N THR A 107 -8.69 2.51 -8.83
CA THR A 107 -7.98 2.08 -10.03
C THR A 107 -6.56 1.68 -9.65
N ASN A 108 -6.03 0.61 -10.26
CA ASN A 108 -4.62 0.21 -10.13
C ASN A 108 -3.66 1.40 -10.21
N ARG A 109 -4.05 2.44 -10.98
CA ARG A 109 -3.36 3.71 -11.09
C ARG A 109 -3.19 4.45 -9.76
N LYS A 110 -4.22 4.61 -8.94
CA LYS A 110 -4.10 5.26 -7.62
C LYS A 110 -3.19 4.47 -6.68
N TYR A 111 -3.30 3.14 -6.70
CA TYR A 111 -2.41 2.27 -5.94
C TYR A 111 -0.95 2.41 -6.36
N ASN A 112 -0.69 2.39 -7.67
CA ASN A 112 0.66 2.54 -8.20
C ASN A 112 1.24 3.94 -7.95
N LEU A 113 0.41 4.99 -7.97
CA LEU A 113 0.82 6.36 -7.62
C LEU A 113 1.24 6.45 -6.15
N ILE A 114 0.41 5.94 -5.23
CA ILE A 114 0.75 5.92 -3.79
C ILE A 114 2.00 5.06 -3.55
N GLU A 115 2.11 3.90 -4.20
CA GLU A 115 3.28 3.05 -4.08
C GLU A 115 4.55 3.76 -4.57
N GLY A 116 4.49 4.47 -5.69
CA GLY A 116 5.60 5.28 -6.21
C GLY A 116 5.98 6.44 -5.31
N GLU A 117 5.00 7.16 -4.75
CA GLU A 117 5.27 8.23 -3.78
C GLU A 117 5.95 7.67 -2.51
N LEU A 118 5.52 6.51 -2.01
CA LEU A 118 6.15 5.86 -0.87
C LEU A 118 7.58 5.39 -1.17
N ASP A 119 7.85 4.90 -2.39
CA ASP A 119 9.19 4.49 -2.81
C ASP A 119 10.13 5.70 -2.90
N GLN A 120 9.65 6.83 -3.44
CA GLN A 120 10.41 8.08 -3.45
C GLN A 120 10.71 8.58 -2.03
N TYR A 121 9.73 8.55 -1.12
CA TYR A 121 9.97 8.94 0.28
C TYR A 121 10.96 8.02 0.98
N LEU A 122 10.99 6.73 0.64
CA LEU A 122 12.00 5.81 1.16
C LEU A 122 13.40 6.17 0.68
N GLU A 123 13.57 6.47 -0.60
CA GLU A 123 14.85 6.91 -1.15
C GLU A 123 15.31 8.23 -0.51
N GLU A 124 14.42 9.22 -0.41
CA GLU A 124 14.72 10.50 0.22
C GLU A 124 15.11 10.35 1.69
N LEU A 125 14.39 9.52 2.45
CA LEU A 125 14.70 9.29 3.87
C LEU A 125 16.01 8.51 4.05
N ASN A 126 16.31 7.55 3.17
CA ASN A 126 17.59 6.85 3.22
C ASN A 126 18.75 7.78 2.89
N ALA A 127 18.61 8.66 1.89
CA ALA A 127 19.63 9.68 1.59
C ALA A 127 19.86 10.62 2.78
N ILE A 128 18.78 11.08 3.44
CA ILE A 128 18.90 11.89 4.67
C ILE A 128 19.61 11.12 5.78
N LYS A 129 19.29 9.83 5.94
CA LYS A 129 19.89 8.96 6.95
C LYS A 129 21.40 8.78 6.72
N ASP A 130 21.83 8.70 5.47
CA ASP A 130 23.24 8.55 5.07
C ASP A 130 24.03 9.86 5.18
N GLU A 131 23.38 11.01 4.93
CA GLU A 131 23.97 12.34 5.13
C GLU A 131 24.09 12.72 6.62
N LEU A 132 23.27 12.14 7.49
CA LEU A 132 23.33 12.37 8.93
C LEU A 132 24.42 11.49 9.58
N PRO A 133 25.18 12.04 10.54
CA PRO A 133 26.14 11.23 11.29
C PRO A 133 25.45 10.05 11.97
N GLU A 134 26.14 8.90 12.02
CA GLU A 134 25.66 7.74 12.77
C GLU A 134 25.31 8.16 14.20
N SER A 135 24.12 7.76 14.64
CA SER A 135 23.69 8.06 16.00
C SER A 135 24.65 7.45 17.01
N THR A 136 24.81 8.13 18.13
CA THR A 136 25.57 7.71 19.29
C THR A 136 25.09 6.34 19.78
N ILE A 137 23.80 6.04 19.64
CA ILE A 137 23.21 4.73 19.96
C ILE A 137 23.73 3.62 19.03
N GLU A 138 23.86 3.89 17.72
CA GLU A 138 24.44 2.93 16.77
C GLU A 138 25.95 2.74 16.98
N LYS A 139 26.68 3.82 17.30
CA LYS A 139 28.11 3.75 17.67
C LYS A 139 28.32 2.87 18.91
N ILE A 140 27.50 3.06 19.95
CA ILE A 140 27.56 2.26 21.18
C ILE A 140 27.20 0.78 20.91
N LYS A 141 26.24 0.49 20.02
CA LYS A 141 25.90 -0.89 19.64
C LYS A 141 27.00 -1.59 18.86
N LYS A 142 27.70 -0.90 17.96
CA LYS A 142 28.86 -1.46 17.23
C LYS A 142 30.04 -1.76 18.17
N HIS A 143 30.25 -0.94 19.19
CA HIS A 143 31.34 -1.14 20.17
C HIS A 143 31.09 -2.26 21.19
N LYS A 144 29.85 -2.77 21.30
CA LYS A 144 29.47 -3.89 22.19
C LYS A 144 29.46 -5.26 21.49
N ARG A 145 29.72 -5.32 20.19
CA ARG A 145 29.89 -6.56 19.42
C ARG A 145 31.37 -6.82 19.21
#